data_AF-A0A151H513-F1
#
_entry.id   AF-A0A151H513-F1
#
_cell.length_a   1.000
_cell.length_b   1.000
_cell.length_c   1.000
_cell.angle_alpha   90.00
_cell.angle_beta   90.00
_cell.angle_gamma   90.00
#
_symmetry.space_group_name_H-M   'P 1'
#
loop_
_entity.id
_entity.type
_entity.pdbx_description
1 polymer ?
#
loop_
_entity_poly.entity_id
_entity_poly.type
_entity_poly.pdbx_seq_one_letter_code
_entity_poly.pdbx_strand_id
1 'polypeptide(L)' 'MEKLRKAVRKGAVEEVRGLVLEGADVNALDKRGVNALHVAAEMNDLDLLDALLESPKADVNIVDEEILQFFDVVS' A
#
# COMPACT_ATOMS: atom_id res chain seq x y z
N MET A 1 9.34 1.01 8.31
CA MET A 1 8.31 1.86 7.68
C MET A 1 8.87 2.73 6.55
N GLU A 2 9.85 3.61 6.81
CA GLU A 2 10.33 4.55 5.77
C GLU A 2 10.93 3.88 4.51
N LYS A 3 11.58 2.72 4.67
CA LYS A 3 12.13 1.93 3.55
C LYS A 3 11.04 1.43 2.60
N LEU A 4 10.03 0.73 3.11
CA LEU A 4 8.92 0.20 2.32
C LEU A 4 8.21 1.30 1.55
N ARG A 5 7.86 2.40 2.22
CA ARG A 5 7.22 3.55 1.58
C ARG A 5 8.08 4.17 0.47
N LYS A 6 9.40 4.23 0.66
CA LYS A 6 10.32 4.74 -0.36
C LYS A 6 10.39 3.81 -1.58
N ALA A 7 10.36 2.49 -1.36
CA ALA A 7 10.32 1.50 -2.43
C ALA A 7 8.99 1.56 -3.20
N VAL A 8 7.85 1.65 -2.49
CA VAL A 8 6.51 1.80 -3.07
C VAL A 8 6.41 3.06 -3.93
N ARG A 9 6.83 4.22 -3.43
CA ARG A 9 6.81 5.48 -4.20
C ARG A 9 7.72 5.49 -5.43
N LYS A 10 8.66 4.55 -5.53
CA LYS A 10 9.52 4.38 -6.69
C LYS A 10 8.98 3.33 -7.67
N GLY A 11 7.91 2.61 -7.34
CA GLY A 11 7.45 1.44 -8.10
C GLY A 11 8.47 0.28 -8.09
N ALA A 12 9.31 0.19 -7.05
CA ALA A 12 10.37 -0.82 -6.98
C ALA A 12 9.81 -2.17 -6.49
N VAL A 13 9.05 -2.86 -7.35
CA VAL A 13 8.31 -4.10 -7.01
C VAL A 13 9.16 -5.15 -6.29
N GLU A 14 10.36 -5.45 -6.82
CA GLU A 14 11.25 -6.45 -6.21
C GLU A 14 11.78 -6.02 -4.82
N GLU A 15 12.04 -4.72 -4.63
CA GLU A 15 12.45 -4.17 -3.33
C GLU A 15 11.28 -4.27 -2.33
N VAL A 16 10.05 -4.05 -2.79
CA VAL A 16 8.84 -4.21 -1.99
C VAL A 16 8.63 -5.66 -1.60
N ARG A 17 8.73 -6.61 -2.52
CA ARG A 17 8.65 -8.07 -2.23
C ARG A 17 9.66 -8.48 -1.16
N GLY A 18 10.92 -8.07 -1.31
CA GLY A 18 11.96 -8.35 -0.32
C GLY A 18 11.61 -7.81 1.07
N LEU A 19 11.17 -6.56 1.15
CA LEU A 19 10.78 -5.93 2.42
C LEU A 19 9.54 -6.58 3.04
N VAL A 20 8.56 -6.98 2.24
CA VAL A 20 7.37 -7.71 2.69
C VAL A 20 7.76 -9.07 3.31
N LEU A 21 8.66 -9.82 2.65
CA LEU A 21 9.18 -11.09 3.16
C LEU A 21 9.99 -10.92 4.45
N GLU A 22 10.69 -9.79 4.62
CA GLU A 22 11.37 -9.42 5.87
C GLU A 22 10.40 -9.06 7.02
N GLY A 23 9.09 -9.05 6.75
CA GLY A 23 8.06 -8.74 7.74
C GLY A 23 7.83 -7.24 7.92
N ALA A 24 8.10 -6.44 6.89
CA ALA A 24 7.71 -5.03 6.90
C ALA A 24 6.19 -4.90 7.09
N ASP A 25 5.80 -3.93 7.91
CA ASP A 25 4.40 -3.61 8.13
C ASP A 25 3.86 -2.82 6.93
N VAL A 26 3.02 -3.49 6.14
CA VAL A 26 2.35 -2.95 4.95
C VAL A 26 1.14 -2.07 5.30
N ASN A 27 0.62 -2.19 6.53
CA ASN A 27 -0.55 -1.46 7.02
C ASN A 27 -0.19 -0.13 7.68
N ALA A 28 1.10 0.18 7.79
CA ALA A 28 1.57 1.41 8.40
C ALA A 28 1.04 2.63 7.64
N LEU A 29 0.29 3.48 8.35
CA LEU A 29 -0.25 4.73 7.83
C LEU A 29 0.76 5.86 7.93
N ASP A 30 0.75 6.76 6.96
CA ASP A 30 1.47 8.03 7.04
C ASP A 30 0.64 9.12 7.76
N LYS A 31 1.16 10.35 7.78
CA LYS A 31 0.50 11.48 8.45
C LYS A 31 -0.85 11.89 7.83
N ARG A 32 -1.15 11.41 6.62
CA ARG A 32 -2.41 11.60 5.90
C ARG A 32 -3.34 10.40 6.03
N GLY A 33 -2.95 9.37 6.79
CA GLY A 33 -3.70 8.11 6.88
C GLY A 33 -3.43 7.15 5.72
N VAL A 34 -2.49 7.47 4.81
CA VAL A 34 -2.25 6.70 3.58
C VAL A 34 -1.28 5.54 3.87
N ASN A 35 -1.62 4.32 3.43
CA ASN A 35 -0.72 3.15 3.52
C ASN A 35 -0.08 2.82 2.14
N ALA A 36 0.71 1.74 2.10
CA ALA A 36 1.37 1.29 0.87
C ALA A 36 0.39 0.84 -0.23
N LEU A 37 -0.73 0.20 0.15
CA LEU A 37 -1.75 -0.28 -0.79
C LEU A 37 -2.48 0.88 -1.47
N HIS A 38 -2.76 1.98 -0.76
CA HIS A 38 -3.39 3.17 -1.33
C HIS A 38 -2.52 3.77 -2.43
N VAL A 39 -1.21 3.87 -2.19
CA VAL A 39 -0.27 4.39 -3.20
C VAL A 39 -0.22 3.48 -4.42
N ALA A 40 -0.18 2.16 -4.24
CA ALA A 40 -0.20 1.21 -5.36
C ALA A 40 -1.50 1.30 -6.17
N ALA A 41 -2.65 1.46 -5.50
CA ALA A 41 -3.95 1.66 -6.14
C ALA A 41 -4.03 3.00 -6.89
N GLU A 42 -3.56 4.11 -6.30
CA GLU A 42 -3.48 5.43 -6.95
C GLU A 42 -2.62 5.39 -8.21
N MET A 43 -1.51 4.65 -8.16
CA MET A 43 -0.61 4.45 -9.30
C MET A 43 -1.17 3.50 -10.37
N ASN A 44 -2.27 2.79 -10.08
CA ASN A 44 -2.81 1.70 -10.89
C ASN A 44 -1.74 0.63 -11.24
N ASP A 45 -0.86 0.36 -10.28
CA ASP A 45 0.28 -0.55 -10.41
C ASP A 45 -0.08 -1.91 -9.77
N LEU A 46 -0.56 -2.83 -10.61
CA LEU A 46 -1.04 -4.14 -10.18
C LEU A 46 0.11 -5.02 -9.66
N ASP A 47 1.31 -4.92 -10.24
CA ASP A 47 2.47 -5.71 -9.80
C ASP A 47 2.92 -5.28 -8.40
N LEU A 48 2.86 -3.97 -8.14
CA LEU A 48 3.14 -3.40 -6.83
C LEU A 48 2.07 -3.76 -5.79
N LEU A 49 0.80 -3.81 -6.21
CA LEU A 49 -0.31 -4.25 -5.38
C LEU A 49 -0.13 -5.72 -4.99
N ASP A 50 0.15 -6.59 -5.96
CA ASP A 50 0.39 -8.02 -5.73
C ASP A 50 1.56 -8.24 -4.77
N ALA A 51 2.67 -7.52 -4.96
CA ALA A 51 3.83 -7.59 -4.06
C ALA A 51 3.50 -7.22 -2.61
N LEU A 52 2.63 -6.24 -2.37
CA LEU A 52 2.19 -5.86 -1.03
C LEU A 52 1.25 -6.89 -0.40
N LEU A 53 0.40 -7.52 -1.23
CA LEU A 53 -0.58 -8.54 -0.83
C LEU A 53 0.06 -9.90 -0.51
N GLU A 54 1.33 -10.11 -0.87
CA GLU A 54 2.08 -11.28 -0.39
C GLU A 54 2.30 -11.27 1.13
N SER A 55 2.12 -10.12 1.79
CA SER A 55 2.14 -10.05 3.24
C SER A 55 0.87 -10.71 3.81
N PRO A 56 0.99 -11.75 4.66
CA PRO A 56 -0.17 -12.37 5.29
C PRO A 56 -0.90 -11.44 6.28
N LYS A 57 -0.30 -10.29 6.59
CA LYS A 57 -0.87 -9.26 7.46
C LYS A 57 -1.47 -8.09 6.67
N ALA A 58 -1.41 -8.10 5.34
CA ALA A 58 -1.99 -7.04 4.52
C ALA A 58 -3.50 -6.96 4.77
N ASP A 59 -3.97 -5.77 5.17
CA ASP A 59 -5.40 -5.49 5.29
C ASP A 59 -5.82 -4.51 4.20
N VAL A 60 -6.60 -5.02 3.25
CA VAL A 60 -7.14 -4.25 2.12
C VAL A 60 -8.29 -3.34 2.51
N ASN A 61 -8.84 -3.48 3.72
CA ASN A 61 -9.97 -2.69 4.20
C ASN A 61 -9.55 -1.50 5.05
N ILE A 62 -8.25 -1.27 5.20
CA ILE A 62 -7.77 -0.03 5.80
C ILE A 62 -8.19 1.08 4.86
N VAL A 63 -9.20 1.84 5.27
CA VAL A 63 -9.63 3.04 4.59
C VAL A 63 -8.86 4.21 5.18
N ASP A 64 -8.25 5.03 4.33
CA ASP A 64 -7.91 6.38 4.76
C ASP A 64 -9.17 7.26 4.69
N GLU A 65 -9.12 8.41 5.38
CA GLU A 65 -10.22 9.38 5.34
C GLU A 65 -10.50 9.92 3.91
N GLU A 66 -9.58 9.74 2.95
CA GLU A 66 -9.71 10.16 1.56
C GLU A 66 -10.40 9.10 0.66
N ILE A 67 -10.27 7.80 0.93
CA ILE A 67 -10.89 6.70 0.18
C ILE A 67 -12.41 6.70 0.34
N LEU A 68 -12.94 7.28 1.41
CA LEU A 68 -14.37 7.60 1.51
C LEU A 68 -14.83 8.43 0.30
N GLN A 69 -14.00 9.34 -0.22
CA GLN A 69 -14.34 10.12 -1.40
C GLN A 69 -14.27 9.32 -2.71
N PHE A 70 -13.57 8.19 -2.76
CA PHE A 70 -13.51 7.34 -3.96
C PHE A 70 -14.69 6.36 -4.05
N PHE A 71 -15.19 5.87 -2.90
CA PHE A 71 -16.35 4.96 -2.86
C PHE A 71 -17.70 5.67 -2.65
N ASP A 72 -17.75 6.88 -2.07
CA ASP A 72 -19.01 7.63 -1.94
C ASP A 72 -19.55 8.21 -3.26
N VAL A 73 -18.80 8.12 -4.38
CA VAL A 73 -19.27 8.58 -5.71
C VAL A 73 -20.09 7.53 -6.47
N VAL A 74 -20.36 6.36 -5.88
CA VAL A 74 -21.19 5.30 -6.49
C VAL A 74 -22.47 4.97 -5.70
N SER A 75 -22.98 5.89 -4.88
CA SER A 75 -24.31 5.77 -4.24
C SER A 75 -25.37 6.67 -4.90
#